data_AF-A0A947WUK0-F1
#
_entry.id   AF-A0A947WUK0-F1
#
_cell.length_a   1.000
_cell.length_b   1.000
_cell.length_c   1.000
_cell.angle_alpha   90.00
_cell.angle_beta   90.00
_cell.angle_gamma   90.00
#
_symmetry.space_group_name_H-M   'P 1'
#
loop_
_entity.id
_entity.type
_entity.pdbx_description
1 polymer ?
#
loop_
_entity_poly.entity_id
_entity_poly.type
_entity_poly.pdbx_seq_one_letter_code
_entity_poly.pdbx_strand_id
1 'polypeptide(L)'
;MDLLMKKIKHISRKEKENYTLLAVCSNSKNVLNAAIRSAKRANAQILLAATLNEVDIDGGYTSWTHNDFVRITKEISSTFGFNGPIIIAIYHGGP
;
A
#
# COMPACT_ATOMS: atom_id res chain seq x y z
N MET A 1 -6.99 2.26 10.86
CA MET A 1 -7.76 1.68 9.74
C MET A 1 -9.25 2.03 9.80
N ASP A 2 -9.85 2.11 10.99
CA ASP A 2 -11.28 2.43 11.19
C ASP A 2 -11.74 3.73 10.54
N LEU A 3 -10.94 4.80 10.60
CA LEU A 3 -11.29 6.08 9.98
C LEU A 3 -11.42 5.96 8.46
N LEU A 4 -10.50 5.24 7.81
CA LEU A 4 -10.53 4.95 6.38
C LEU A 4 -11.80 4.19 6.00
N MET A 5 -12.13 3.14 6.74
CA MET A 5 -13.34 2.34 6.49
C MET A 5 -14.62 3.16 6.71
N LYS A 6 -14.68 3.98 7.76
CA LYS A 6 -15.80 4.92 7.98
C LYS A 6 -15.94 5.89 6.81
N LYS A 7 -14.83 6.40 6.27
CA LYS A 7 -14.86 7.33 5.14
C LYS A 7 -15.31 6.67 3.85
N ILE A 8 -14.79 5.47 3.53
CA ILE A 8 -15.24 4.68 2.38
C ILE A 8 -16.74 4.41 2.47
N LYS A 9 -17.24 3.94 3.62
CA LYS A 9 -18.67 3.70 3.84
C LYS A 9 -19.53 4.95 3.68
N HIS A 10 -19.03 6.10 4.13
CA HIS A 10 -19.71 7.38 3.96
C HIS A 10 -19.80 7.79 2.48
N ILE A 11 -18.70 7.67 1.74
CA ILE A 11 -18.65 7.98 0.30
C ILE A 11 -19.59 7.05 -0.47
N SER A 12 -19.52 5.73 -0.22
CA SER A 12 -20.40 4.75 -0.85
C SER A 12 -21.89 5.08 -0.69
N ARG A 13 -22.30 5.50 0.52
CA ARG A 13 -23.69 5.91 0.79
C ARG A 13 -24.08 7.19 0.07
N LYS A 14 -23.18 8.18 0.03
CA LYS A 14 -23.42 9.47 -0.60
C LYS A 14 -23.58 9.33 -2.12
N GLU A 15 -22.74 8.51 -2.73
CA GLU A 15 -22.65 8.35 -4.20
C GLU A 15 -23.53 7.20 -4.71
N LYS A 16 -24.10 6.39 -3.81
CA LYS A 16 -24.90 5.19 -4.12
C LYS A 16 -24.13 4.15 -4.95
N GLU A 17 -22.82 4.11 -4.78
CA GLU A 17 -21.88 3.17 -5.41
C GLU A 17 -21.06 2.46 -4.34
N ASN A 18 -20.53 1.27 -4.67
CA ASN A 18 -19.68 0.52 -3.75
C ASN A 18 -18.21 0.79 -4.04
N TYR A 19 -17.48 1.28 -3.05
CA TYR A 19 -16.03 1.46 -3.14
C TYR A 19 -15.30 0.42 -2.30
N THR A 20 -14.16 -0.03 -2.83
CA THR A 20 -13.21 -0.91 -2.13
C THR A 20 -11.83 -0.26 -2.10
N LEU A 21 -11.00 -0.67 -1.14
CA LEU A 21 -9.59 -0.31 -1.09
C LEU A 21 -8.77 -1.55 -1.40
N LEU A 22 -8.00 -1.49 -2.48
CA LEU A 22 -7.07 -2.56 -2.83
C LEU A 22 -5.87 -2.53 -1.87
N ALA A 23 -5.66 -3.64 -1.17
CA ALA A 23 -4.47 -3.93 -0.39
C ALA A 23 -3.58 -4.90 -1.16
N VAL A 24 -2.30 -4.55 -1.33
CA VAL A 24 -1.32 -5.38 -2.02
C VAL A 24 -0.22 -5.79 -1.05
N CYS A 25 -0.03 -7.09 -0.87
CA CYS A 25 1.13 -7.62 -0.16
C CYS A 25 2.35 -7.58 -1.08
N SER A 26 3.33 -6.75 -0.76
CA SER A 26 4.48 -6.52 -1.63
C SER A 26 5.72 -7.25 -1.12
N ASN A 27 5.95 -8.45 -1.65
CA ASN A 27 7.14 -9.25 -1.35
C ASN A 27 8.37 -8.91 -2.22
N SER A 28 8.22 -8.03 -3.21
CA SER A 28 9.29 -7.73 -4.16
C SER A 28 9.12 -6.37 -4.83
N LYS A 29 10.21 -5.83 -5.37
CA LYS A 29 10.20 -4.57 -6.12
C LYS A 29 9.28 -4.62 -7.34
N ASN A 30 9.16 -5.80 -7.97
CA ASN A 30 8.29 -6.00 -9.13
C ASN A 30 6.81 -5.87 -8.76
N VAL A 31 6.39 -6.44 -7.63
CA VAL A 31 5.02 -6.30 -7.13
C VAL A 31 4.74 -4.85 -6.77
N LEU A 32 5.67 -4.17 -6.09
CA LEU A 32 5.54 -2.76 -5.75
C LEU A 32 5.40 -1.86 -7.00
N ASN A 33 6.22 -2.11 -8.02
CA ASN A 33 6.12 -1.43 -9.31
C ASN A 33 4.74 -1.64 -9.96
N ALA A 34 4.27 -2.88 -10.01
CA ALA A 34 2.96 -3.22 -10.58
C ALA A 34 1.81 -2.57 -9.81
N ALA A 35 1.90 -2.54 -8.48
CA ALA A 35 0.93 -1.94 -7.58
C ALA A 35 0.80 -0.43 -7.83
N ILE A 36 1.91 0.31 -7.80
CA ILE A 36 1.93 1.76 -8.02
C ILE A 36 1.47 2.13 -9.44
N ARG A 37 1.93 1.39 -10.46
CA ARG A 37 1.47 1.60 -11.84
C ARG A 37 -0.03 1.37 -11.97
N SER A 38 -0.58 0.37 -11.28
CA SER A 38 -2.01 0.07 -11.32
C SER A 38 -2.83 1.14 -10.60
N ALA A 39 -2.39 1.62 -9.44
CA ALA A 39 -2.99 2.73 -8.73
C ALA A 39 -3.07 4.00 -9.60
N LYS A 40 -1.96 4.32 -10.28
CA LYS A 40 -1.92 5.45 -11.24
C LYS A 40 -2.93 5.28 -12.37
N ARG A 41 -2.97 4.11 -13.02
CA ARG A 41 -3.91 3.85 -14.14
C ARG A 41 -5.37 3.91 -13.70
N ALA A 42 -5.65 3.45 -12.49
CA ALA A 42 -7.01 3.45 -11.93
C ALA A 42 -7.42 4.82 -11.33
N ASN A 43 -6.51 5.80 -11.30
CA ASN A 43 -6.69 7.06 -10.58
C ASN A 43 -7.17 6.83 -9.13
N ALA A 44 -6.57 5.85 -8.45
CA ALA A 44 -7.00 5.37 -7.15
C ALA A 44 -5.86 5.40 -6.14
N GLN A 45 -6.23 5.52 -4.85
CA GLN A 45 -5.32 5.28 -3.74
C GLN A 45 -4.93 3.80 -3.64
N ILE A 46 -3.83 3.50 -2.95
CA ILE A 46 -3.38 2.12 -2.74
C ILE A 46 -2.93 1.87 -1.30
N LEU A 47 -3.24 0.68 -0.79
CA LEU A 47 -2.69 0.17 0.46
C LEU A 47 -1.61 -0.87 0.14
N LEU A 48 -0.42 -0.67 0.70
CA LEU A 48 0.70 -1.60 0.62
C LEU A 48 0.85 -2.24 1.99
N ALA A 49 0.63 -3.55 2.03
CA ALA A 49 0.75 -4.35 3.23
C ALA A 49 2.08 -5.12 3.19
N ALA A 50 2.81 -5.14 4.29
CA ALA A 50 4.01 -5.97 4.44
C ALA A 50 3.87 -6.84 5.69
N THR A 51 4.27 -8.11 5.59
CA THR A 51 4.40 -8.99 6.76
C THR A 51 5.71 -8.77 7.49
N LEU A 52 5.79 -9.16 8.76
CA LEU A 52 7.08 -9.16 9.49
C LEU A 52 8.09 -10.15 8.89
N ASN A 53 7.64 -11.21 8.24
CA ASN A 53 8.55 -12.09 7.52
C ASN A 53 9.18 -11.38 6.30
N GLU A 54 8.44 -10.47 5.66
CA GLU A 54 8.88 -9.72 4.49
C GLU A 54 9.74 -8.51 4.85
N VAL A 55 9.22 -7.64 5.73
CA VAL A 55 9.77 -6.34 6.07
C VAL A 55 9.76 -6.23 7.59
N ASP A 56 10.95 -6.24 8.20
CA ASP A 56 11.10 -6.10 9.65
C ASP A 56 12.41 -5.37 10.02
N ILE A 57 12.66 -5.18 11.31
CA ILE A 57 13.83 -4.47 11.84
C ILE A 57 15.16 -5.09 11.39
N ASP A 58 15.19 -6.40 11.13
CA ASP A 58 16.36 -7.15 10.65
C ASP A 58 16.37 -7.31 9.12
N GLY A 59 15.35 -6.79 8.44
CA GLY A 59 15.18 -6.86 7.00
C GLY A 59 14.26 -8.00 6.52
N GLY A 60 13.86 -8.93 7.38
CA GLY A 60 13.12 -10.12 6.96
C GLY A 60 13.78 -10.87 5.80
N TYR A 61 13.00 -11.63 5.02
CA TYR A 61 13.54 -12.34 3.85
C TYR A 61 13.77 -11.43 2.62
N THR A 62 13.21 -10.21 2.61
CA THR A 62 13.41 -9.26 1.49
C THR A 62 14.65 -8.37 1.68
N SER A 63 15.29 -8.45 2.85
CA SER A 63 16.36 -7.55 3.29
C SER A 63 15.93 -6.08 3.37
N TRP A 64 14.63 -5.82 3.58
CA TRP A 64 14.09 -4.46 3.70
C TRP A 64 13.65 -4.18 5.13
N THR A 65 14.17 -3.09 5.68
CA THR A 65 13.58 -2.51 6.88
C THR A 65 12.30 -1.75 6.54
N HIS A 66 11.49 -1.40 7.54
CA HIS A 66 10.35 -0.51 7.37
C HIS A 66 10.75 0.82 6.70
N ASN A 67 11.93 1.36 7.03
CA ASN A 67 12.47 2.56 6.41
C ASN A 67 12.82 2.35 4.94
N ASP A 68 13.41 1.20 4.59
CA ASP A 68 13.68 0.84 3.20
C ASP A 68 12.39 0.70 2.41
N PHE A 69 11.39 0.04 2.97
CA PHE A 69 10.12 -0.15 2.30
C PHE A 69 9.44 1.19 1.98
N VAL A 70 9.42 2.13 2.92
CA VAL A 70 8.91 3.50 2.71
C VAL A 70 9.73 4.23 1.65
N ARG A 71 11.07 4.16 1.73
CA ARG A 71 11.98 4.84 0.79
C ARG A 71 11.81 4.31 -0.63
N ILE A 72 11.88 2.99 -0.82
CA ILE A 72 11.70 2.33 -2.12
C ILE A 72 10.33 2.65 -2.71
N THR A 73 9.28 2.66 -1.89
CA THR A 73 7.93 3.04 -2.33
C THR A 73 7.89 4.48 -2.85
N LYS A 74 8.52 5.43 -2.16
CA LYS A 74 8.62 6.83 -2.61
C LYS A 74 9.41 6.97 -3.91
N GLU A 75 10.54 6.28 -4.03
CA GLU A 75 11.36 6.27 -5.26
C GLU A 75 10.56 5.77 -6.46
N ILE A 76 9.82 4.67 -6.28
CA ILE A 76 8.96 4.08 -7.33
C ILE A 76 7.79 5.00 -7.67
N SER A 77 7.15 5.61 -6.65
CA SER A 77 6.06 6.59 -6.84
C SER A 77 6.52 7.77 -7.68
N SER A 78 7.70 8.33 -7.37
CA SER A 78 8.32 9.41 -8.13
C SER A 78 8.65 8.98 -9.56
N THR A 79 9.27 7.80 -9.73
CA THR A 79 9.60 7.22 -11.05
C THR A 79 8.38 7.09 -11.95
N PHE A 80 7.25 6.67 -11.40
CA PHE A 80 6.01 6.54 -12.16
C PHE A 80 5.14 7.81 -12.16
N GLY A 81 5.56 8.89 -11.50
CA GLY A 81 4.76 10.10 -11.35
C GLY A 81 3.38 9.83 -10.74
N PHE A 82 3.32 8.95 -9.74
CA PHE A 82 2.12 8.74 -8.93
C PHE A 82 2.18 9.67 -7.73
N ASN A 83 1.17 10.53 -7.61
CA ASN A 83 1.05 11.54 -6.54
C ASN A 83 -0.16 11.27 -5.63
N GLY A 84 -0.83 10.13 -5.82
CA GLY A 84 -1.99 9.75 -5.03
C GLY A 84 -1.61 9.24 -3.63
N PRO A 85 -2.58 9.11 -2.72
CA PRO A 85 -2.33 8.59 -1.39
C PRO A 85 -1.81 7.15 -1.42
N ILE A 86 -0.71 6.92 -0.70
CA ILE A 86 -0.17 5.58 -0.41
C ILE A 86 -0.32 5.33 1.09
N ILE A 87 -0.99 4.24 1.45
CA ILE A 87 -1.15 3.80 2.83
C ILE A 87 -0.22 2.61 3.03
N ILE A 88 0.68 2.68 4.01
CA ILE A 88 1.56 1.58 4.39
C ILE A 88 1.00 0.93 5.65
N ALA A 89 0.89 -0.39 5.65
CA ALA A 89 0.37 -1.16 6.77
C ALA A 89 1.19 -2.42 7.01
N ILE A 90 1.18 -2.90 8.25
CA ILE A 90 1.73 -4.21 8.62
C ILE A 90 0.59 -5.24 8.56
N TYR A 91 0.85 -6.37 7.93
CA TYR A 91 -0.03 -7.54 7.88
C TYR A 91 0.54 -8.62 8.81
N HIS A 92 -0.27 -9.17 9.71
CA HIS A 92 0.18 -10.14 10.73
C HIS A 92 1.39 -9.64 11.54
N GLY A 93 1.25 -8.46 12.15
CA GLY A 93 2.32 -7.75 12.88
C GLY A 93 2.71 -8.31 14.25
N GLY A 94 2.37 -9.56 14.54
CA GLY A 94 2.67 -10.22 15.81
C GLY A 94 2.34 -11.71 15.74
N PRO A 95 2.67 -12.50 16.79
CA PRO A 95 2.02 -13.78 17.04
C PRO A 95 0.52 -13.60 17.35
#